data_AF-A0A3N9VI76-F1
#
_entry.id   AF-A0A3N9VI76-F1
#
_cell.length_a   1.000
_cell.length_b   1.000
_cell.length_c   1.000
_cell.angle_alpha   90.00
_cell.angle_beta   90.00
_cell.angle_gamma   90.00
#
_symmetry.space_group_name_H-M   'P 1'
#
loop_
_entity.id
_entity.type
_entity.pdbx_description
1 polymer ?
#
loop_
_entity_poly.entity_id
_entity_poly.type
_entity_poly.pdbx_seq_one_letter_code
_entity_poly.pdbx_strand_id
1 'polypeptide(L)'
;MSKGDETFDALAEVERIRARRAEARRKLYRRSRLDRYRAELVAMKRAGASCADLAEWLRVQHRCKVNRSTIDRYLKKLPELHGAQAVAIESGPPLPGDDR
;
A
#
# COMPACT_ATOMS: atom_id res chain seq x y z
N MET A 1 28.25 -15.02 49.73
CA MET A 1 28.58 -14.69 48.33
C MET A 1 27.27 -14.72 47.55
N SER A 2 26.59 -13.58 47.48
CA SER A 2 25.27 -13.46 46.85
C SER A 2 25.41 -13.74 45.36
N LYS A 3 24.77 -14.82 44.87
CA LYS A 3 24.55 -15.05 43.44
C LYS A 3 23.58 -13.97 42.98
N GLY A 4 24.12 -12.89 42.42
CA GLY A 4 23.31 -11.83 41.83
C GLY A 4 22.46 -12.46 40.73
N ASP A 5 21.15 -12.28 40.87
CA ASP A 5 20.15 -12.59 39.86
C ASP A 5 20.66 -12.16 38.48
N GLU A 6 20.95 -13.12 37.62
CA GLU A 6 21.12 -12.92 36.18
C GLU A 6 19.79 -12.40 35.64
N THR A 7 19.56 -11.11 35.85
CA THR A 7 18.32 -10.43 35.50
C THR A 7 18.28 -10.40 33.98
N PHE A 8 17.49 -11.31 33.41
CA PHE A 8 17.17 -11.32 31.99
C PHE A 8 16.57 -9.95 31.64
N ASP A 9 17.38 -9.09 31.02
CA ASP A 9 16.96 -7.77 30.60
C ASP A 9 16.08 -7.90 29.34
N ALA A 10 14.79 -8.09 29.60
CA ALA A 10 13.77 -8.23 28.58
C ALA A 10 13.71 -7.00 27.65
N LEU A 11 14.06 -5.80 28.13
CA LEU A 11 14.06 -4.59 27.31
C LEU A 11 15.21 -4.62 26.32
N ALA A 12 16.42 -4.98 26.76
CA ALA A 12 17.57 -5.13 25.89
C ALA A 12 17.37 -6.21 24.82
N GLU A 13 16.68 -7.30 25.13
CA GLU A 13 16.37 -8.36 24.16
C GLU A 13 15.31 -7.89 23.14
N VAL A 14 14.26 -7.19 23.58
CA VAL A 14 13.23 -6.65 22.68
C VAL A 14 13.81 -5.61 21.72
N GLU A 15 14.71 -4.74 22.17
CA GLU A 15 15.39 -3.75 21.32
C GLU A 15 16.30 -4.42 20.30
N ARG A 16 17.07 -5.45 20.69
CA ARG A 16 17.85 -6.27 19.74
C ARG A 16 16.97 -6.91 18.66
N ILE A 17 15.81 -7.46 19.05
CA ILE A 17 14.85 -8.04 18.10
C ILE A 17 14.22 -6.96 17.21
N ARG A 18 13.94 -5.75 17.72
CA ARG A 18 13.42 -4.63 16.93
C ARG A 18 14.44 -4.13 15.90
N ALA A 19 15.70 -3.98 16.29
CA ALA A 19 16.80 -3.60 15.39
C ALA A 19 16.98 -4.63 14.27
N ARG A 20 17.03 -5.92 14.61
CA ARG A 20 17.11 -7.02 13.64
C ARG A 20 15.92 -7.03 12.68
N ARG A 21 14.70 -6.81 13.19
CA ARG A 21 13.50 -6.67 12.34
C ARG A 21 13.57 -5.43 11.45
N ALA A 22 14.14 -4.32 11.92
CA ALA A 22 14.29 -3.09 11.13
C ALA A 22 15.30 -3.26 9.99
N GLU A 23 16.43 -3.90 10.25
CA GLU A 23 17.43 -4.22 9.22
C GLU A 23 16.90 -5.19 8.18
N ALA A 24 16.18 -6.23 8.61
CA ALA A 24 15.50 -7.16 7.70
C ALA A 24 14.45 -6.45 6.82
N ARG A 25 13.72 -5.47 7.37
CA ARG A 25 12.80 -4.62 6.60
C ARG A 25 13.51 -3.72 5.59
N ARG A 26 14.71 -3.21 5.90
CA ARG A 26 15.48 -2.30 5.01
C ARG A 26 15.97 -2.99 3.72
N LYS A 27 16.19 -4.30 3.71
CA LYS A 27 16.65 -5.03 2.51
C LYS A 27 15.54 -5.41 1.53
N LEU A 28 14.27 -5.21 1.88
CA LEU A 28 13.12 -5.68 1.10
C LEU A 28 12.33 -4.58 0.38
N TYR A 29 12.88 -3.37 0.25
CA TYR A 29 12.39 -2.38 -0.72
C TYR A 29 12.73 -2.78 -2.17
N ARG A 30 12.46 -4.04 -2.54
CA ARG A 30 12.42 -4.43 -3.95
C ARG A 30 11.34 -3.57 -4.61
N ARG A 31 11.70 -2.89 -5.70
CA ARG A 31 10.75 -2.18 -6.56
C ARG A 31 9.53 -3.06 -6.75
N SER A 32 8.36 -2.56 -6.35
CA SER A 32 7.12 -3.30 -6.46
C SER A 32 6.88 -3.59 -7.93
N ARG A 33 6.26 -4.73 -8.26
CA ARG A 33 5.78 -4.95 -9.64
C ARG A 33 4.79 -3.85 -10.07
N LEU A 34 4.14 -3.19 -9.10
CA LEU A 34 3.28 -2.03 -9.31
C LEU A 34 4.05 -0.76 -9.70
N ASP A 35 5.35 -0.66 -9.38
CA ASP A 35 6.18 0.49 -9.77
C ASP A 35 6.32 0.59 -11.29
N ARG A 36 6.29 -0.56 -11.98
CA ARG A 36 6.30 -0.62 -13.44
C ARG A 36 5.05 0.02 -14.05
N TYR A 37 3.91 -0.10 -13.37
CA TYR A 37 2.61 0.37 -13.86
C TYR A 37 2.15 1.64 -13.12
N ARG A 38 3.07 2.34 -12.47
CA ARG A 38 2.75 3.47 -11.59
C ARG A 38 2.04 4.58 -12.33
N ALA A 39 2.52 4.93 -13.53
CA ALA A 39 1.97 6.02 -14.31
C ALA A 39 0.52 5.72 -14.74
N GLU A 40 0.28 4.50 -15.20
CA GLU A 40 -1.02 4.01 -15.64
C GLU A 40 -2.00 3.91 -14.48
N LEU A 41 -1.57 3.37 -13.33
CA LEU A 41 -2.40 3.30 -12.13
C LEU A 41 -2.81 4.69 -11.63
N VAL A 42 -1.88 5.67 -11.66
CA VAL A 42 -2.18 7.06 -11.30
C VAL A 42 -3.12 7.70 -12.31
N ALA A 43 -2.92 7.48 -13.62
CA ALA A 43 -3.79 8.01 -14.66
C ALA A 43 -5.23 7.46 -14.54
N MET A 44 -5.38 6.14 -14.38
CA MET A 44 -6.67 5.50 -14.16
C MET A 44 -7.32 6.00 -12.86
N LYS A 45 -6.54 6.17 -11.79
CA LYS A 45 -7.07 6.69 -10.51
C LYS A 45 -7.56 8.14 -10.64
N ARG A 46 -6.86 8.98 -11.40
CA ARG A 46 -7.28 10.35 -11.72
C ARG A 46 -8.53 10.39 -12.61
N ALA A 47 -8.72 9.40 -13.47
CA ALA A 47 -9.94 9.22 -14.25
C ALA A 47 -11.14 8.70 -13.43
N GLY A 48 -10.97 8.49 -12.11
CA GLY A 48 -12.05 8.05 -11.23
C GLY A 48 -12.12 6.53 -11.00
N ALA A 49 -11.16 5.75 -11.52
CA ALA A 49 -11.18 4.29 -11.36
C ALA A 49 -11.13 3.87 -9.88
N SER A 50 -11.87 2.82 -9.55
CA SER A 50 -11.84 2.20 -8.23
C SER A 50 -10.61 1.29 -8.09
N CYS A 51 -10.25 0.95 -6.85
CA CYS A 51 -9.16 0.00 -6.61
C CYS A 51 -9.47 -1.41 -7.14
N ALA A 52 -10.75 -1.74 -7.37
CA ALA A 52 -11.15 -3.01 -7.99
C ALA A 52 -10.87 -3.00 -9.49
N ASP A 53 -11.17 -1.88 -10.18
CA ASP A 53 -10.91 -1.72 -11.61
C ASP A 53 -9.41 -1.78 -11.92
N LEU A 54 -8.60 -1.17 -11.07
CA LEU A 54 -7.14 -1.25 -11.16
C LEU A 54 -6.63 -2.69 -10.98
N ALA A 55 -7.25 -3.47 -10.10
CA ALA A 55 -6.87 -4.87 -9.88
C ALA A 55 -7.25 -5.74 -11.09
N GLU A 56 -8.43 -5.52 -11.66
CA GLU A 56 -8.89 -6.24 -12.84
C GLU A 56 -8.06 -5.88 -14.07
N TRP A 57 -7.74 -4.60 -14.28
CA TRP A 57 -6.86 -4.16 -15.35
C TRP A 57 -5.46 -4.79 -15.27
N LEU A 58 -4.86 -4.85 -14.07
CA LEU A 58 -3.59 -5.54 -13.84
C LEU A 58 -3.68 -7.04 -14.15
N ARG A 59 -4.81 -7.67 -13.82
CA ARG A 59 -5.07 -9.09 -14.08
C ARG A 59 -5.25 -9.37 -15.57
N VAL A 60 -6.05 -8.59 -16.28
CA VAL A 60 -6.39 -8.81 -17.69
C VAL A 60 -5.23 -8.40 -18.61
N GLN A 61 -4.71 -7.19 -18.44
CA GLN A 61 -3.71 -6.63 -19.37
C GLN A 61 -2.29 -7.13 -19.08
N HIS A 62 -1.95 -7.31 -17.80
CA HIS A 62 -0.58 -7.61 -17.39
C HIS A 62 -0.41 -8.98 -16.73
N ARG A 63 -1.48 -9.80 -16.70
CA ARG A 63 -1.51 -11.11 -16.01
C ARG A 63 -0.99 -11.03 -14.57
N CYS A 64 -1.14 -9.87 -13.94
CA CYS A 64 -0.59 -9.56 -12.64
C CYS A 64 -1.70 -9.63 -11.59
N LYS A 65 -1.76 -10.75 -10.85
CA LYS A 65 -2.74 -10.91 -9.78
C LYS A 65 -2.29 -10.12 -8.54
N VAL A 66 -3.00 -9.04 -8.23
CA VAL A 66 -2.74 -8.18 -7.06
C VAL A 66 -4.06 -7.94 -6.32
N ASN A 67 -4.01 -7.94 -4.98
CA ASN A 67 -5.20 -7.66 -4.18
C ASN A 67 -5.48 -6.14 -4.14
N ARG A 68 -6.76 -5.75 -4.13
CA ARG A 68 -7.21 -4.36 -3.94
C ARG A 68 -6.53 -3.67 -2.76
N SER A 69 -6.28 -4.37 -1.65
CA SER A 69 -5.62 -3.81 -0.46
C SER A 69 -4.15 -3.48 -0.68
N THR A 70 -3.49 -4.22 -1.58
CA THR A 70 -2.11 -3.95 -1.98
C THR A 70 -2.03 -2.72 -2.86
N ILE A 71 -3.01 -2.56 -3.77
CA ILE A 71 -3.14 -1.38 -4.63
C ILE A 71 -3.46 -0.15 -3.77
N ASP A 72 -4.45 -0.23 -2.88
CA ASP A 72 -4.81 0.86 -1.96
C ASP A 72 -3.60 1.32 -1.12
N ARG A 73 -2.90 0.37 -0.48
CA ARG A 73 -1.67 0.67 0.29
C ARG A 73 -0.59 1.29 -0.59
N TYR A 74 -0.46 0.86 -1.84
CA TYR A 74 0.52 1.37 -2.77
C TYR A 74 0.19 2.81 -3.18
N LEU A 75 -1.05 3.09 -3.58
CA LEU A 75 -1.51 4.43 -3.93
C LEU A 75 -1.41 5.40 -2.74
N LYS A 76 -1.70 4.94 -1.52
CA LYS A 76 -1.48 5.67 -0.25
C LYS A 76 -0.02 5.95 0.11
N LYS A 77 0.94 5.47 -0.68
CA LYS A 77 2.36 5.87 -0.55
C LYS A 77 2.81 6.83 -1.64
N LEU A 78 1.99 7.04 -2.68
CA LEU A 78 2.36 7.82 -3.85
C LEU A 78 2.13 9.32 -3.60
N PRO A 79 3.17 10.17 -3.60
CA PRO A 79 2.98 11.62 -3.42
C PRO A 79 2.06 12.22 -4.50
N GLU A 80 1.98 11.61 -5.69
CA GLU A 80 1.16 12.05 -6.83
C GLU A 80 -0.35 12.06 -6.57
N LEU A 81 -0.81 11.31 -5.56
CA LEU A 81 -2.22 11.23 -5.17
C LEU A 81 -2.51 11.94 -3.85
N HIS A 82 -1.52 12.09 -2.95
CA HIS A 82 -1.70 12.82 -1.70
C HIS A 82 -1.80 14.33 -1.91
N GLY A 83 -1.18 14.87 -2.96
CA GLY A 83 -1.29 16.29 -3.32
C GLY A 83 -2.56 16.67 -4.09
N ALA A 84 -3.35 15.70 -4.57
CA ALA A 84 -4.48 15.92 -5.47
C ALA A 84 -5.86 15.81 -4.81
N GLN A 85 -5.93 15.54 -3.49
CA GLN A 85 -7.20 15.40 -2.76
C GLN A 85 -7.97 16.73 -2.57
N ALA A 86 -7.50 17.85 -3.12
CA ALA A 86 -8.19 19.14 -3.02
C ALA A 86 -9.13 19.48 -4.19
N VAL A 87 -9.15 18.71 -5.30
CA VAL A 87 -9.92 19.08 -6.50
C VAL A 87 -10.63 17.88 -7.12
N ALA A 88 -11.62 17.32 -6.41
CA ALA A 88 -12.58 16.38 -6.99
C ALA A 88 -13.88 16.38 -6.19
N ILE A 89 -14.44 17.58 -5.98
CA ILE A 89 -15.88 17.75 -5.78
C ILE A 89 -16.35 18.39 -7.07
N GLU A 90 -16.70 17.60 -8.09
CA GLU A 90 -17.70 17.87 -9.14
C GLU A 90 -17.60 16.80 -10.23
N SER A 91 -18.74 16.36 -10.75
CA SER A 91 -18.98 15.31 -11.76
C SER A 91 -18.92 13.84 -11.29
N GLY A 92 -20.04 13.34 -10.75
CA GLY A 92 -20.38 11.92 -10.90
C GLY A 92 -21.18 11.69 -12.20
N PRO A 93 -21.37 10.44 -12.65
CA PRO A 93 -22.56 10.07 -13.39
C PRO A 93 -23.63 9.56 -12.40
N PRO A 94 -24.91 9.97 -12.55
CA PRO A 94 -25.99 9.41 -11.76
C PRO A 94 -26.13 7.91 -12.06
N LEU A 95 -26.31 7.12 -11.00
CA LEU A 95 -26.71 5.73 -11.11
C LEU A 95 -28.03 5.67 -11.91
N PRO A 96 -28.16 4.79 -12.92
CA PRO A 96 -29.45 4.57 -13.55
C PRO A 96 -30.42 4.05 -12.49
N GLY A 97 -31.58 4.71 -12.40
CA GLY A 97 -32.63 4.38 -11.44
C GLY A 97 -33.11 2.95 -11.60
N ASP A 98 -33.23 2.26 -10.46
CA ASP A 98 -34.17 1.16 -10.32
C ASP A 98 -35.58 1.77 -10.39
N ASP A 99 -36.18 1.67 -11.57
CA ASP A 99 -37.58 2.00 -11.79
C ASP A 99 -38.25 0.73 -12.35
N ARG A 100 -38.67 -0.15 -11.43
CA ARG A 100 -39.88 -1.01 -11.47
C ARG A 100 -39.91 -2.05 -10.34
#